data_AF-A0A948BFB2-F1
#
_entry.id   AF-A0A948BFB2-F1
#
_cell.length_a   1.000
_cell.length_b   1.000
_cell.length_c   1.000
_cell.angle_alpha   90.00
_cell.angle_beta   90.00
_cell.angle_gamma   90.00
#
_symmetry.space_group_name_H-M   'P 1'
#
loop_
_entity.id
_entity.type
_entity.pdbx_description
1 polymer ?
#
loop_
_entity_poly.entity_id
_entity_poly.type
_entity_poly.pdbx_seq_one_letter_code
_entity_poly.pdbx_strand_id
1 'polypeptide(L)'
;MGKKLSIGNIFMDLRIKGERKQLRRKVKMQTFIRIVTGVALVVTFSSFCLAQDDGETSEGPATIILDSLAEYYEPVHFDHALHIEFSENDCAKCHHHTIGTPSTGTGNCILCHKYEATAKIVACRGCHLSDPYSDEGRKIVSERGEIYHKDKPSLKGAYHQFCISCHEEVDGPFTCDGCHPRTDKGDKFFHSGIYAPKPSGDHSGSGH
;
A
#
# COMPACT_ATOMS: atom_id res chain seq x y z
N MET A 1 24.79 -11.94 96.34
CA MET A 1 23.40 -11.67 95.92
C MET A 1 23.20 -12.09 94.47
N GLY A 2 22.42 -13.16 94.26
CA GLY A 2 22.10 -13.68 92.92
C GLY A 2 21.05 -12.83 92.21
N LYS A 3 21.34 -12.41 90.98
CA LYS A 3 20.42 -11.64 90.13
C LYS A 3 19.30 -12.57 89.66
N LYS A 4 18.07 -12.36 90.13
CA LYS A 4 16.86 -12.99 89.59
C LYS A 4 16.63 -12.44 88.17
N LEU A 5 16.93 -13.25 87.15
CA LEU A 5 16.50 -12.98 85.78
C LEU A 5 14.98 -13.12 85.70
N SER A 6 14.31 -12.02 85.37
CA SER A 6 12.84 -11.97 85.22
C SER A 6 12.41 -12.75 83.98
N ILE A 7 11.61 -13.80 84.21
CA ILE A 7 11.06 -14.72 83.19
C ILE A 7 10.28 -13.95 82.10
N GLY A 8 9.73 -12.77 82.41
CA GLY A 8 9.02 -11.92 81.45
C GLY A 8 9.88 -11.42 80.28
N ASN A 9 11.18 -11.16 80.50
CA ASN A 9 12.07 -10.65 79.45
C ASN A 9 12.42 -11.72 78.40
N ILE A 10 12.43 -13.00 78.79
CA ILE A 10 12.75 -14.12 77.89
C ILE A 10 11.56 -14.40 76.96
N PHE A 11 10.33 -14.33 77.47
CA PHE A 11 9.12 -14.55 76.68
C PHE A 11 8.90 -13.47 75.62
N MET A 12 9.20 -12.21 75.93
CA MET A 12 9.11 -11.11 74.97
C MET A 12 10.15 -11.25 73.83
N ASP A 13 11.40 -11.61 74.15
CA ASP A 13 12.46 -11.71 73.14
C ASP A 13 12.24 -12.88 72.16
N LEU A 14 11.67 -14.00 72.64
CA LEU A 14 11.28 -15.13 71.77
C LEU A 14 10.12 -14.80 70.83
N ARG A 15 9.12 -14.05 71.31
CA ARG A 15 7.99 -13.57 70.49
C ARG A 15 8.45 -12.63 69.38
N ILE A 16 9.33 -11.68 69.70
CA ILE A 16 9.90 -10.73 68.73
C ILE A 16 10.76 -11.47 67.68
N LYS A 17 11.55 -12.48 68.07
CA LYS A 17 12.30 -13.32 67.13
C LYS A 17 11.38 -14.09 66.18
N GLY A 18 10.26 -14.61 66.67
CA GLY A 18 9.24 -15.29 65.86
C GLY A 18 8.59 -14.38 64.83
N GLU A 19 8.16 -13.18 65.25
CA GLU A 19 7.54 -12.17 64.37
C GLU A 19 8.52 -11.65 63.31
N ARG A 20 9.79 -11.41 63.66
CA ARG A 20 10.83 -11.02 62.70
C ARG A 20 11.12 -12.12 61.67
N LYS A 21 11.05 -13.40 62.06
CA LYS A 21 11.24 -14.54 61.14
C LYS A 21 10.06 -14.70 60.18
N GLN A 22 8.83 -14.51 60.67
CA GLN A 22 7.60 -14.46 59.87
C GLN A 22 7.61 -13.30 58.87
N LEU A 23 7.98 -12.10 59.31
CA LEU A 23 8.08 -10.91 58.46
C LEU A 23 9.15 -11.07 57.37
N ARG A 24 10.34 -11.58 57.72
CA ARG A 24 11.40 -11.88 56.74
C ARG A 24 10.97 -12.91 55.71
N ARG A 25 10.18 -13.92 56.08
CA ARG A 25 9.62 -14.90 55.13
C ARG A 25 8.59 -14.26 54.19
N LYS A 26 7.68 -13.43 54.70
CA LYS A 26 6.71 -12.70 53.88
C LYS A 26 7.37 -11.74 52.90
N VAL A 27 8.37 -10.97 53.33
CA VAL A 27 9.12 -10.05 52.47
C VAL A 27 9.87 -10.82 51.38
N LYS A 28 10.59 -11.90 51.73
CA LYS A 28 11.28 -12.74 50.73
C LYS A 28 10.30 -13.35 49.72
N MET A 29 9.13 -13.80 50.16
CA MET A 29 8.11 -14.38 49.29
C MET A 29 7.49 -13.33 48.35
N GLN A 30 7.19 -12.12 48.85
CA GLN A 30 6.68 -11.03 48.01
C GLN A 30 7.72 -10.53 47.00
N THR A 31 9.00 -10.45 47.39
CA THR A 31 10.09 -10.13 46.47
C THR A 31 10.25 -11.20 45.40
N PHE A 32 10.18 -12.48 45.77
CA PHE A 32 10.25 -13.59 44.82
C PHE A 32 9.08 -13.60 43.83
N ILE A 33 7.84 -13.41 44.32
CA ILE A 33 6.65 -13.30 43.46
C ILE A 33 6.81 -12.16 42.46
N ARG A 34 7.25 -10.97 42.91
CA ARG A 34 7.47 -9.80 42.04
C ARG A 34 8.52 -10.05 40.95
N ILE A 35 9.61 -10.74 41.28
CA ILE A 35 10.67 -11.09 40.31
C ILE A 35 10.14 -12.09 39.29
N VAL A 36 9.45 -13.15 39.72
CA VAL A 36 8.90 -14.17 38.81
C VAL A 36 7.84 -13.59 37.89
N THR A 37 6.94 -12.74 38.39
CA THR A 37 5.94 -12.06 37.55
C THR A 37 6.57 -11.07 36.58
N GLY A 38 7.62 -10.34 37.00
CA GLY A 38 8.34 -9.42 36.13
C GLY A 38 9.07 -10.13 35.00
N VAL A 39 9.76 -11.25 35.30
CA VAL A 39 10.46 -12.06 34.30
C VAL A 39 9.47 -12.73 33.34
N ALA A 40 8.35 -13.26 33.84
CA ALA A 40 7.32 -13.85 32.99
C ALA A 40 6.74 -12.84 31.99
N LEU A 41 6.45 -11.61 32.44
CA LEU A 41 5.97 -10.53 31.56
C LEU A 41 6.98 -10.15 30.48
N VAL A 42 8.27 -10.09 30.81
CA VAL A 42 9.35 -9.78 29.85
C VAL A 42 9.51 -10.90 28.82
N VAL A 43 9.44 -12.17 29.23
CA VAL A 43 9.55 -13.32 28.32
C VAL A 43 8.35 -13.43 27.38
N THR A 44 7.13 -13.16 27.88
CA THR A 44 5.93 -13.15 27.02
C THR A 44 5.93 -11.96 26.05
N PHE A 45 6.42 -10.80 26.47
CA PHE A 45 6.53 -9.63 25.60
C PHE A 45 7.59 -9.82 24.51
N SER A 46 8.74 -10.39 24.86
CA SER A 46 9.79 -10.72 23.89
C SER A 46 9.37 -11.79 22.87
N SER A 47 8.52 -12.74 23.27
CA SER A 47 8.00 -13.77 22.36
C SER A 47 6.92 -13.21 21.42
N PHE A 48 6.18 -12.19 21.86
CA PHE A 48 5.19 -11.48 21.04
C PHE A 48 5.86 -10.62 19.95
N CYS A 49 7.01 -10.00 20.27
CA CYS A 49 7.78 -9.22 19.29
C CYS A 49 8.37 -10.06 18.14
N LEU A 50 8.57 -11.37 18.31
CA LEU A 50 9.09 -12.26 17.26
C LEU A 50 8.00 -12.84 16.35
N ALA A 51 6.72 -12.62 16.68
CA ALA A 51 5.58 -13.14 15.92
C ALA A 51 4.89 -12.08 15.05
N GLN A 52 5.38 -10.84 15.04
CA GLN A 52 4.95 -9.76 14.14
C GLN A 52 6.07 -9.47 13.14
N ASP A 53 6.30 -10.41 12.24
CA ASP A 53 7.03 -10.17 10.99
C ASP A 53 6.15 -10.67 9.84
N ASP A 54 4.91 -10.21 9.81
CA ASP A 54 4.18 -9.94 8.59
C ASP A 54 4.93 -8.81 7.89
N GLY A 55 5.89 -9.19 7.06
CA GLY A 55 6.70 -8.32 6.22
C GLY A 55 5.80 -7.44 5.34
N GLU A 56 5.38 -6.32 5.91
CA GLU A 56 4.58 -5.29 5.27
C GLU A 56 5.35 -3.98 5.43
N THR A 57 6.47 -3.88 4.71
CA THR A 57 7.16 -2.61 4.53
C THR A 57 6.75 -1.99 3.20
N SER A 58 5.87 -1.00 3.36
CA SER A 58 5.59 0.17 2.52
C SER A 58 4.86 -0.03 1.18
N GLU A 59 3.55 0.28 1.20
CA GLU A 59 2.81 0.96 0.10
C GLU A 59 1.95 0.16 -0.90
N GLY A 60 1.64 -1.13 -0.69
CA GLY A 60 0.54 -1.80 -1.40
C GLY A 60 0.79 -3.27 -1.77
N PRO A 61 -0.16 -3.97 -2.44
CA PRO A 61 0.04 -5.34 -2.88
C PRO A 61 1.18 -5.44 -3.89
N ALA A 62 1.97 -6.51 -3.83
CA ALA A 62 3.11 -6.71 -4.75
C ALA A 62 2.69 -6.87 -6.22
N THR A 63 1.51 -7.42 -6.48
CA THR A 63 0.96 -7.59 -7.83
C THR A 63 -0.49 -7.11 -7.87
N ILE A 64 -0.86 -6.44 -8.95
CA ILE A 64 -2.20 -5.90 -9.20
C ILE A 64 -2.68 -6.41 -10.56
N ILE A 65 -3.95 -6.81 -10.66
CA ILE A 65 -4.56 -7.16 -11.94
C ILE A 65 -5.42 -5.98 -12.39
N LEU A 66 -5.14 -5.44 -13.58
CA LEU A 66 -5.91 -4.36 -14.19
C LEU A 66 -6.86 -4.97 -15.23
N ASP A 67 -8.06 -5.32 -14.79
CA ASP A 67 -9.08 -6.03 -15.58
C ASP A 67 -10.29 -5.17 -15.96
N SER A 68 -10.38 -3.95 -15.43
CA SER A 68 -11.56 -3.07 -15.59
C SER A 68 -11.92 -2.68 -17.03
N LEU A 69 -11.02 -2.94 -17.97
CA LEU A 69 -11.18 -2.69 -19.41
C LEU A 69 -10.89 -3.94 -20.26
N ALA A 70 -10.78 -5.12 -19.64
CA ALA A 70 -10.46 -6.37 -20.33
C ALA A 70 -11.66 -6.80 -21.20
N GLU A 71 -11.45 -6.82 -22.52
CA GLU A 71 -12.45 -7.22 -23.50
C GLU A 71 -11.79 -7.75 -24.78
N TYR A 72 -11.03 -6.89 -25.46
CA TYR A 72 -10.27 -7.22 -26.67
C TYR A 72 -8.82 -7.62 -26.38
N TYR A 73 -8.39 -7.38 -25.15
CA TYR A 73 -7.09 -7.74 -24.62
C TYR A 73 -7.30 -8.40 -23.26
N GLU A 74 -6.39 -9.29 -22.89
CA GLU A 74 -6.33 -9.90 -21.57
C GLU A 74 -6.04 -8.84 -20.48
N PRO A 75 -6.35 -9.12 -19.20
CA PRO A 75 -5.97 -8.23 -18.10
C PRO A 75 -4.45 -7.99 -18.03
N VAL A 76 -4.05 -6.79 -17.63
CA VAL A 76 -2.63 -6.51 -17.34
C VAL A 76 -2.30 -7.06 -15.96
N HIS A 77 -1.31 -7.95 -15.89
CA HIS A 77 -0.69 -8.37 -14.63
C HIS A 77 0.43 -7.40 -14.29
N PHE A 78 0.13 -6.45 -13.43
CA PHE A 78 1.04 -5.37 -13.05
C PHE A 78 1.86 -5.77 -11.82
N ASP A 79 3.18 -5.90 -11.99
CA ASP A 79 4.11 -6.14 -10.90
C ASP A 79 4.43 -4.83 -10.16
N HIS A 80 3.58 -4.46 -9.21
CA HIS A 80 3.67 -3.21 -8.47
C HIS A 80 4.97 -3.12 -7.65
N ALA A 81 5.41 -4.22 -7.04
CA ALA A 81 6.66 -4.24 -6.27
C ALA A 81 7.87 -3.94 -7.17
N LEU A 82 7.93 -4.56 -8.36
CA LEU A 82 8.98 -4.29 -9.34
C LEU A 82 8.96 -2.82 -9.79
N HIS A 83 7.77 -2.29 -10.10
CA HIS A 83 7.67 -0.90 -10.58
C HIS A 83 8.03 0.13 -9.52
N ILE A 84 7.84 -0.15 -8.23
CA ILE A 84 8.34 0.70 -7.13
C ILE A 84 9.86 0.77 -7.13
N GLU A 85 10.54 -0.36 -7.37
CA GLU A 85 12.00 -0.40 -7.45
C GLU A 85 12.51 0.43 -8.63
N PHE A 86 11.91 0.27 -9.81
CA PHE A 86 12.23 1.06 -11.00
C PHE A 86 11.87 2.54 -10.88
N SER A 87 10.87 2.89 -10.07
CA SER A 87 10.47 4.27 -9.84
C SER A 87 11.37 4.98 -8.81
N GLU A 88 12.39 4.31 -8.28
CA GLU A 88 13.24 4.79 -7.18
C GLU A 88 12.44 5.07 -5.90
N ASN A 89 11.36 4.31 -5.67
CA ASN A 89 10.39 4.52 -4.60
C ASN A 89 9.65 5.88 -4.67
N ASP A 90 9.54 6.49 -5.85
CA ASP A 90 8.74 7.70 -6.07
C ASP A 90 7.32 7.34 -6.50
N CYS A 91 6.43 7.24 -5.51
CA CYS A 91 5.04 6.86 -5.72
C CYS A 91 4.25 7.88 -6.54
N ALA A 92 4.70 9.15 -6.60
CA ALA A 92 4.04 10.19 -7.38
C ALA A 92 4.21 9.98 -8.89
N LYS A 93 5.22 9.22 -9.34
CA LYS A 93 5.41 8.86 -10.76
C LYS A 93 4.22 8.07 -11.33
N CYS A 94 3.53 7.29 -10.48
CA CYS A 94 2.31 6.57 -10.88
C CYS A 94 1.04 7.23 -10.31
N HIS A 95 1.09 7.73 -9.07
CA HIS A 95 -0.04 8.28 -8.31
C HIS A 95 -0.10 9.81 -8.35
N HIS A 96 -0.10 10.38 -9.56
CA HIS A 96 0.15 11.81 -9.82
C HIS A 96 -0.80 12.84 -9.16
N HIS A 97 -1.91 12.44 -8.54
CA HIS A 97 -2.78 13.32 -7.74
C HIS A 97 -3.31 12.67 -6.46
N THR A 98 -2.71 11.53 -6.04
CA THR A 98 -3.38 10.66 -5.05
C THR A 98 -2.54 10.23 -3.86
N ILE A 99 -1.21 10.41 -3.88
CA ILE A 99 -0.36 10.09 -2.73
C ILE A 99 0.59 11.25 -2.40
N GLY A 100 0.51 11.71 -1.15
CA GLY A 100 1.63 12.27 -0.39
C GLY A 100 2.18 13.63 -0.76
N THR A 101 1.94 14.16 -1.96
CA THR A 101 2.49 15.46 -2.37
C THR A 101 1.37 16.45 -2.67
N PRO A 102 1.37 17.64 -2.02
CA PRO A 102 0.57 18.76 -2.49
C PRO A 102 0.87 18.95 -3.97
N SER A 103 -0.17 19.17 -4.79
CA SER A 103 -0.02 19.48 -6.22
C SER A 103 1.20 20.37 -6.44
N THR A 104 2.24 19.84 -7.11
CA THR A 104 3.39 20.63 -7.58
C THR A 104 3.03 21.50 -8.78
N GLY A 105 1.74 21.50 -9.16
CA GLY A 105 1.18 22.30 -10.24
C GLY A 105 1.69 23.74 -10.17
N THR A 106 2.48 24.10 -11.17
CA THR A 106 3.00 25.44 -11.35
C THR A 106 1.87 26.37 -11.82
N GLY A 107 1.89 27.63 -11.40
CA GLY A 107 0.89 28.61 -11.83
C GLY A 107 -0.45 28.53 -11.08
N ASN A 108 -1.58 28.50 -11.81
CA ASN A 108 -2.91 28.71 -11.23
C ASN A 108 -3.47 27.50 -10.45
N CYS A 109 -2.88 26.31 -10.60
CA CYS A 109 -3.35 25.08 -9.96
C CYS A 109 -3.25 25.15 -8.42
N ILE A 110 -2.19 25.78 -7.90
CA ILE A 110 -1.95 25.91 -6.45
C ILE A 110 -3.00 26.80 -5.75
N LEU A 111 -3.73 27.64 -6.50
CA LEU A 111 -4.74 28.53 -5.93
C LEU A 111 -5.93 27.75 -5.33
N CYS A 112 -6.28 26.62 -5.95
CA CYS A 112 -7.33 25.72 -5.45
C CYS A 112 -6.73 24.57 -4.63
N HIS A 113 -5.57 24.04 -5.02
CA HIS A 113 -4.95 22.85 -4.40
C HIS A 113 -4.01 23.15 -3.21
N LYS A 114 -4.10 24.34 -2.60
CA LYS A 114 -3.17 24.87 -1.58
C LYS A 114 -3.04 24.01 -0.32
N TYR A 115 -4.06 23.24 0.02
CA TYR A 115 -4.16 22.49 1.28
C TYR A 115 -4.65 21.05 1.09
N GLU A 116 -4.55 20.50 -0.12
CA GLU A 116 -5.10 19.18 -0.42
C GLU A 116 -4.39 18.11 0.42
N ALA A 117 -5.18 17.43 1.25
CA ALA A 117 -4.76 16.23 1.96
C ALA A 117 -4.68 15.07 0.98
N THR A 118 -3.80 14.12 1.27
CA THR A 118 -3.64 12.85 0.55
C THR A 118 -4.98 12.25 0.12
N ALA A 119 -5.16 11.97 -1.17
CA ALA A 119 -6.42 11.41 -1.66
C ALA A 119 -6.64 10.01 -1.08
N LYS A 120 -7.86 9.74 -0.62
CA LYS A 120 -8.25 8.40 -0.12
C LYS A 120 -8.37 7.36 -1.24
N ILE A 121 -8.46 7.82 -2.49
CA ILE A 121 -8.64 6.97 -3.67
C ILE A 121 -7.38 7.10 -4.53
N VAL A 122 -6.60 6.02 -4.59
CA VAL A 122 -5.33 5.95 -5.34
C VAL A 122 -5.46 5.27 -6.70
N ALA A 123 -6.60 4.60 -6.94
CA ALA A 123 -6.85 3.88 -8.18
C ALA A 123 -7.30 4.83 -9.30
N CYS A 124 -6.73 4.67 -10.49
CA CYS A 124 -7.04 5.49 -11.67
C CYS A 124 -8.56 5.57 -11.95
N ARG A 125 -9.27 4.44 -11.84
CA ARG A 125 -10.73 4.34 -12.03
C ARG A 125 -11.57 5.19 -11.07
N GLY A 126 -10.98 5.64 -9.96
CA GLY A 126 -11.64 6.54 -9.02
C GLY A 126 -11.92 7.92 -9.63
N CYS A 127 -11.08 8.34 -10.58
CA CYS A 127 -11.15 9.66 -11.22
C CYS A 127 -11.40 9.56 -12.73
N HIS A 128 -10.80 8.57 -13.39
CA HIS A 128 -10.89 8.34 -14.83
C HIS A 128 -12.00 7.34 -15.16
N LEU A 129 -12.99 7.80 -15.93
CA LEU A 129 -14.10 6.96 -16.36
C LEU A 129 -13.67 6.03 -17.49
N SER A 130 -14.14 4.78 -17.47
CA SER A 130 -13.93 3.83 -18.58
C SER A 130 -14.53 4.36 -19.89
N ASP A 131 -15.74 4.91 -19.82
CA ASP A 131 -16.43 5.53 -20.96
C ASP A 131 -16.99 6.91 -20.58
N PRO A 132 -16.17 7.98 -20.70
CA PRO A 132 -16.63 9.35 -20.42
C PRO A 132 -17.59 9.88 -21.49
N TYR A 133 -17.79 9.17 -22.60
CA TYR A 133 -18.62 9.60 -23.72
C TYR A 133 -20.00 8.95 -23.74
N SER A 134 -20.24 7.93 -22.92
CA SER A 134 -21.59 7.43 -22.62
C SER A 134 -22.53 8.53 -22.10
N ASP A 135 -23.84 8.32 -22.17
CA ASP A 135 -24.82 9.29 -21.66
C ASP A 135 -24.61 9.56 -20.16
N GLU A 136 -24.36 8.52 -19.38
CA GLU A 136 -23.99 8.60 -17.97
C GLU A 136 -22.63 9.27 -17.76
N GLY A 137 -21.64 8.92 -18.58
CA GLY A 137 -20.29 9.49 -18.52
C GLY A 137 -20.29 11.00 -18.76
N ARG A 138 -21.03 11.46 -19.79
CA ARG A 138 -21.18 12.88 -20.10
C ARG A 138 -21.88 13.63 -18.97
N LYS A 139 -22.89 13.02 -18.33
CA LYS A 139 -23.54 13.58 -17.16
C LYS A 139 -22.54 13.77 -16.01
N ILE A 140 -21.80 12.72 -15.65
CA ILE A 140 -20.77 12.76 -14.60
C ILE A 140 -19.74 13.85 -14.90
N VAL A 141 -19.22 13.90 -16.13
CA VAL A 141 -18.22 14.91 -16.55
C VAL A 141 -18.80 16.32 -16.47
N SER A 142 -20.05 16.53 -16.88
CA SER A 142 -20.72 17.83 -16.80
C SER A 142 -21.00 18.29 -15.37
N GLU A 143 -21.35 17.35 -14.48
CA GLU A 143 -21.72 17.63 -13.09
C GLU A 143 -20.51 17.83 -12.17
N ARG A 144 -19.32 17.34 -12.55
CA ARG A 144 -18.08 17.58 -11.80
C ARG A 144 -17.84 19.08 -11.57
N GLY A 145 -18.32 19.96 -12.46
CA GLY A 145 -18.20 21.41 -12.28
C GLY A 145 -16.75 21.93 -12.26
N GLU A 146 -15.79 21.06 -12.54
CA GLU A 146 -14.36 21.33 -12.47
C GLU A 146 -13.94 22.08 -13.73
N ILE A 147 -13.91 23.42 -13.67
CA ILE A 147 -13.51 24.27 -14.80
C ILE A 147 -12.12 23.88 -15.36
N TYR A 148 -11.22 23.42 -14.49
CA TYR A 148 -9.81 23.13 -14.78
C TYR A 148 -9.47 21.63 -14.86
N HIS A 149 -10.44 20.72 -14.71
CA HIS A 149 -10.19 19.27 -14.84
C HIS A 149 -11.02 18.63 -15.96
N LYS A 150 -11.43 19.42 -16.96
CA LYS A 150 -12.22 18.97 -18.11
C LYS A 150 -11.46 18.02 -19.03
N ASP A 151 -10.13 18.09 -19.01
CA ASP A 151 -9.24 17.32 -19.88
C ASP A 151 -8.78 15.99 -19.25
N LYS A 152 -9.50 15.51 -18.22
CA LYS A 152 -9.24 14.18 -17.65
C LYS A 152 -9.49 13.12 -18.73
N PRO A 153 -8.46 12.35 -19.17
CA PRO A 153 -8.64 11.29 -20.15
C PRO A 153 -9.54 10.17 -19.60
N SER A 154 -10.05 9.33 -20.50
CA SER A 154 -10.67 8.07 -20.11
C SER A 154 -9.68 7.18 -19.36
N LEU A 155 -10.19 6.15 -18.69
CA LEU A 155 -9.36 5.19 -17.96
C LEU A 155 -8.31 4.52 -18.86
N LYS A 156 -8.70 4.18 -20.10
CA LYS A 156 -7.77 3.66 -21.12
C LYS A 156 -6.67 4.66 -21.44
N GLY A 157 -7.05 5.92 -21.66
CA GLY A 157 -6.10 7.00 -21.95
C GLY A 157 -5.12 7.22 -20.80
N ALA A 158 -5.61 7.22 -19.57
CA ALA A 158 -4.77 7.34 -18.38
C ALA A 158 -3.75 6.20 -18.28
N TYR A 159 -4.17 4.95 -18.40
CA TYR A 159 -3.23 3.82 -18.37
C TYR A 159 -2.15 3.94 -19.44
N HIS A 160 -2.54 4.19 -20.70
CA HIS A 160 -1.57 4.29 -21.79
C HIS A 160 -0.62 5.48 -21.60
N GLN A 161 -1.10 6.65 -21.19
CA GLN A 161 -0.24 7.82 -20.97
C GLN A 161 0.80 7.55 -19.88
N PHE A 162 0.43 7.00 -18.73
CA PHE A 162 1.39 6.76 -17.64
C PHE A 162 2.32 5.59 -17.91
N CYS A 163 1.82 4.45 -18.37
CA CYS A 163 2.66 3.27 -18.59
C CYS A 163 3.62 3.48 -19.78
N ILE A 164 3.10 3.96 -20.92
CA ILE A 164 3.91 4.08 -22.14
C ILE A 164 4.96 5.18 -21.99
N SER A 165 4.62 6.34 -21.40
CA SER A 165 5.61 7.43 -21.31
C SER A 165 6.84 7.03 -20.51
N CYS A 166 6.67 6.34 -19.37
CA CYS A 166 7.82 5.83 -18.62
C CYS A 166 8.56 4.73 -19.40
N HIS A 167 7.83 3.81 -20.03
CA HIS A 167 8.45 2.75 -20.84
C HIS A 167 9.23 3.28 -22.04
N GLU A 168 8.83 4.40 -22.65
CA GLU A 168 9.61 5.07 -23.69
C GLU A 168 10.94 5.62 -23.16
N GLU A 169 10.97 6.10 -21.92
CA GLU A 169 12.18 6.61 -21.28
C GLU A 169 13.16 5.51 -20.87
N VAL A 170 12.63 4.35 -20.45
CA VAL A 170 13.43 3.22 -19.92
C VAL A 170 13.57 2.04 -20.88
N ASP A 171 13.13 2.17 -22.13
CA ASP A 171 13.08 1.10 -23.14
C ASP A 171 12.30 -0.15 -22.66
N GLY A 172 11.20 0.08 -21.95
CA GLY A 172 10.25 -0.94 -21.49
C GLY A 172 9.27 -1.38 -22.59
N PRO A 173 8.37 -2.35 -22.31
CA PRO A 173 7.41 -2.82 -23.30
C PRO A 173 6.32 -1.78 -23.59
N PHE A 174 6.29 -1.21 -24.79
CA PHE A 174 5.23 -0.26 -25.22
C PHE A 174 4.45 -0.73 -26.47
N THR A 175 4.64 -1.98 -26.90
CA THR A 175 3.81 -2.59 -27.95
C THR A 175 2.48 -3.09 -27.38
N CYS A 176 1.47 -3.23 -28.24
CA CYS A 176 0.11 -3.61 -27.81
C CYS A 176 0.08 -4.91 -27.00
N ASP A 177 0.82 -5.92 -27.45
CA ASP A 177 0.85 -7.24 -26.83
C ASP A 177 1.97 -7.37 -25.77
N GLY A 178 2.76 -6.31 -25.54
CA GLY A 178 3.86 -6.29 -24.58
C GLY A 178 3.41 -6.16 -23.11
N CYS A 179 2.22 -5.59 -22.88
CA CYS A 179 1.65 -5.42 -21.54
C CYS A 179 0.40 -6.29 -21.33
N HIS A 180 -0.43 -6.42 -22.37
CA HIS A 180 -1.67 -7.19 -22.35
C HIS A 180 -1.84 -7.90 -23.71
N PRO A 181 -1.81 -9.24 -23.77
CA PRO A 181 -2.01 -9.96 -25.03
C PRO A 181 -3.40 -9.72 -25.64
N ARG A 182 -3.50 -9.66 -26.97
CA ARG A 182 -4.80 -9.71 -27.66
C ARG A 182 -5.53 -11.03 -27.40
N THR A 183 -6.85 -10.92 -27.24
CA THR A 183 -7.76 -12.07 -27.25
C THR A 183 -8.18 -12.40 -28.68
N ASP A 184 -8.77 -13.58 -28.92
CA ASP A 184 -9.40 -13.91 -30.21
C ASP A 184 -10.47 -12.88 -30.61
N LYS A 185 -11.26 -12.39 -29.64
CA LYS A 185 -12.23 -11.31 -29.87
C LYS A 185 -11.54 -10.04 -30.34
N GLY A 186 -10.39 -9.69 -29.73
CA GLY A 186 -9.55 -8.57 -30.14
C GLY A 186 -9.01 -8.75 -31.55
N ASP A 187 -8.43 -9.91 -31.85
CA ASP A 187 -7.91 -10.22 -33.18
C ASP A 187 -8.99 -10.10 -34.26
N LYS A 188 -10.20 -10.56 -33.96
CA LYS A 188 -11.35 -10.39 -34.85
C LYS A 188 -11.76 -8.93 -35.02
N PHE A 189 -11.79 -8.15 -33.94
CA PHE A 189 -12.19 -6.74 -33.98
C PHE A 189 -11.18 -5.87 -34.75
N PHE A 190 -9.89 -6.09 -34.54
CA PHE A 190 -8.81 -5.33 -35.15
C PHE A 190 -8.36 -5.88 -36.51
N HIS A 191 -8.96 -6.99 -36.99
CA HIS A 191 -8.53 -7.70 -38.20
C HIS A 191 -7.04 -8.03 -38.15
N SER A 192 -6.62 -8.72 -37.09
CA SER A 192 -5.23 -9.16 -36.86
C SER A 192 -5.13 -10.67 -36.66
N GLY A 193 -3.89 -11.17 -36.53
CA GLY A 193 -3.62 -12.59 -36.38
C GLY A 193 -4.20 -13.40 -37.54
N ILE A 194 -5.04 -14.39 -37.24
CA ILE A 194 -5.72 -15.23 -38.24
C ILE A 194 -6.80 -14.47 -39.04
N TYR A 195 -7.25 -13.31 -38.56
CA TYR A 195 -8.25 -12.46 -39.21
C TYR A 195 -7.60 -11.32 -40.02
N ALA A 196 -6.27 -11.30 -40.13
CA ALA A 196 -5.56 -10.30 -40.91
C ALA A 196 -6.01 -10.31 -42.38
N PRO A 197 -6.25 -9.13 -43.00
CA PRO A 197 -6.57 -9.07 -44.41
C PRO A 197 -5.42 -9.66 -45.21
N LYS A 198 -5.75 -10.48 -46.21
CA LYS A 198 -4.74 -11.01 -47.13
C LYS A 198 -3.99 -9.83 -47.75
N PRO A 199 -2.65 -9.88 -47.85
CA PRO A 199 -1.90 -8.82 -48.49
C PRO A 199 -2.43 -8.63 -49.90
N SER A 200 -3.02 -7.46 -50.17
CA SER A 200 -3.41 -7.07 -51.51
C SER A 200 -2.12 -6.82 -52.28
N GLY A 201 -1.74 -7.76 -53.13
CA GLY A 201 -0.60 -7.60 -54.03
C GLY A 201 -0.89 -6.55 -55.08
N ASP A 202 -0.77 -5.27 -54.73
CA ASP A 202 -0.37 -4.20 -55.63
C ASP A 202 -0.01 -2.92 -54.84
N HIS A 203 1.23 -2.82 -54.40
CA HIS A 203 1.84 -1.54 -54.05
C HIS A 203 3.11 -1.35 -54.86
N SER A 204 2.99 -1.37 -56.20
CA SER A 204 3.93 -0.64 -57.06
C SER A 204 3.60 0.86 -56.98
N GLY A 205 3.94 1.48 -55.85
CA GLY A 205 3.82 2.92 -55.64
C GLY A 205 5.19 3.50 -55.33
N SER A 206 5.86 4.03 -56.34
CA SER A 206 7.08 4.84 -56.20
C SER A 206 6.77 6.03 -55.27
N GLY A 207 7.28 6.00 -54.04
CA GLY A 207 7.33 7.15 -53.15
C GLY A 207 8.70 7.83 -53.26
N HIS A 208 8.69 9.10 -53.64
CA HIS A 208 9.85 10.00 -53.62
C HIS A 208 10.16 10.44 -52.18
#